data_AF-A0A914NW53-F1
#
_entry.id   AF-A0A914NW53-F1
#
_cell.length_a   1.000
_cell.length_b   1.000
_cell.length_c   1.000
_cell.angle_alpha   90.00
_cell.angle_beta   90.00
_cell.angle_gamma   90.00
#
_symmetry.space_group_name_H-M   'P 1'
#
loop_
_entity.id
_entity.type
_entity.pdbx_description
1 polymer ?
#
loop_
_entity_poly.entity_id
_entity_poly.type
_entity_poly.pdbx_seq_one_letter_code
_entity_poly.pdbx_strand_id
1 'polypeptide(L)'
;MNEHRKFSKRFHAIDLDPYGSPSIFLDSAVQSVIDGGILMVTSTDTAVLCGNTPEACFNKYGSIPIKHKACHEIALRILLRSIDSHANRYGRYIVPILSVSIDFYVRCFVRVESGASVAKDSVTKLANIFSCSNCQCWSFQPLIKKTTNNSNSRFCPNSFKI
;
A
#
# COMPACT_ATOMS: atom_id res chain seq x y z
N MET A 1 11.80 -7.97 -19.03
CA MET A 1 11.44 -7.36 -17.72
C MET A 1 11.65 -8.28 -16.50
N ASN A 2 11.96 -9.59 -16.64
CA ASN A 2 12.11 -10.52 -15.49
C ASN A 2 13.55 -11.04 -15.25
N GLU A 3 14.57 -10.33 -15.75
CA GLU A 3 15.96 -10.83 -15.76
C GLU A 3 16.65 -10.83 -14.38
N HIS A 4 16.09 -10.06 -13.43
CA HIS A 4 16.66 -9.84 -12.09
C HIS A 4 15.96 -10.62 -10.96
N ARG A 5 15.15 -11.64 -11.29
CA ARG A 5 14.52 -12.51 -10.27
C ARG A 5 15.53 -13.31 -9.44
N LYS A 6 16.66 -13.69 -10.06
CA LYS A 6 17.73 -14.43 -9.38
C LYS A 6 18.31 -13.57 -8.26
N PHE A 7 18.49 -14.16 -7.07
CA PHE A 7 18.95 -13.47 -5.88
C PHE A 7 20.23 -12.64 -6.11
N SER A 8 21.18 -13.18 -6.88
CA SER A 8 22.45 -12.52 -7.23
C SER A 8 22.33 -11.28 -8.13
N LYS A 9 21.15 -11.01 -8.69
CA LYS A 9 20.91 -9.90 -9.63
C LYS A 9 19.98 -8.82 -9.07
N ARG A 10 19.59 -8.92 -7.81
CA ARG A 10 18.69 -7.96 -7.15
C ARG A 10 19.44 -6.70 -6.72
N PHE A 11 18.71 -5.59 -6.62
CA PHE A 11 19.26 -4.27 -6.32
C PHE A 11 19.07 -3.89 -4.85
N HIS A 12 20.05 -3.19 -4.27
CA HIS A 12 19.99 -2.66 -2.90
C HIS A 12 18.95 -1.55 -2.75
N ALA A 13 18.83 -0.71 -3.78
CA ALA A 13 17.86 0.36 -3.86
C ALA A 13 17.27 0.42 -5.26
N ILE A 14 15.96 0.68 -5.36
CA ILE A 14 15.25 0.93 -6.62
C ILE A 14 14.44 2.21 -6.46
N ASP A 15 14.53 3.10 -7.45
CA ASP A 15 13.67 4.29 -7.56
C ASP A 15 12.71 4.14 -8.74
N LEU A 16 11.41 4.16 -8.46
CA LEU A 16 10.35 4.15 -9.45
C LEU A 16 9.76 5.55 -9.55
N ASP A 17 10.11 6.26 -10.62
CA ASP A 17 9.64 7.63 -10.88
C ASP A 17 8.96 7.76 -12.26
N PRO A 18 7.80 7.11 -12.48
CA PRO A 18 7.09 7.21 -13.74
C PRO A 18 6.22 8.46 -13.82
N TYR A 19 5.91 8.90 -15.05
CA TYR A 19 4.82 9.83 -15.28
C TYR A 19 3.47 9.15 -14.99
N GLY A 20 2.77 9.64 -13.97
CA GLY A 20 1.45 9.16 -13.56
C GLY A 20 1.50 8.05 -12.51
N SER A 21 0.97 6.88 -12.86
CA SER A 21 0.83 5.74 -11.93
C SER A 21 2.05 4.83 -11.95
N PRO A 22 2.60 4.45 -10.77
CA PRO A 22 3.62 3.42 -10.68
C PRO A 22 3.05 1.99 -10.68
N SER A 23 1.73 1.81 -10.65
CA SER A 23 1.07 0.52 -10.40
C SER A 23 1.55 -0.64 -11.29
N ILE A 24 1.75 -0.38 -12.59
CA ILE A 24 2.17 -1.41 -13.55
C ILE A 24 3.61 -1.91 -13.33
N PHE A 25 4.44 -1.16 -12.61
CA PHE A 25 5.83 -1.48 -12.34
C PHE A 25 6.04 -2.16 -10.98
N LEU A 26 5.03 -2.10 -10.10
CA LEU A 26 5.17 -2.54 -8.71
C LEU A 26 5.51 -4.02 -8.59
N ASP A 27 4.85 -4.92 -9.32
CA ASP A 27 5.13 -6.36 -9.27
C ASP A 27 6.60 -6.66 -9.60
N SER A 28 7.16 -6.04 -10.65
CA SER A 28 8.55 -6.24 -11.03
C SER A 28 9.53 -5.63 -10.02
N ALA A 29 9.22 -4.45 -9.47
CA ALA A 29 10.12 -3.77 -8.55
C ALA A 29 10.24 -4.49 -7.19
N VAL A 30 9.11 -4.92 -6.59
CA VAL A 30 9.13 -5.62 -5.29
C VAL A 30 9.88 -6.96 -5.35
N GLN A 31 9.97 -7.58 -6.53
CA GLN A 31 10.73 -8.80 -6.76
C GLN A 31 12.22 -8.55 -7.06
N SER A 32 12.55 -7.38 -7.59
CA SER A 32 13.91 -7.04 -8.02
C SER A 32 14.74 -6.37 -6.93
N VAL A 33 14.13 -5.87 -5.87
CA VAL A 33 14.84 -5.37 -4.69
C VAL A 33 15.32 -6.53 -3.80
N ILE A 34 16.52 -6.40 -3.23
CA ILE A 34 17.04 -7.39 -2.26
C ILE A 34 16.16 -7.44 -1.01
N ASP A 35 16.36 -8.46 -0.19
CA ASP A 35 15.78 -8.49 1.15
C ASP A 35 16.40 -7.40 2.04
N GLY A 36 15.58 -6.61 2.72
CA GLY A 36 16.02 -5.45 3.50
C GLY A 36 16.42 -4.23 2.66
N GLY A 37 16.31 -4.30 1.33
CA GLY A 37 16.59 -3.18 0.42
C GLY A 37 15.48 -2.12 0.41
N ILE A 38 15.77 -0.97 -0.19
CA ILE A 38 14.88 0.18 -0.23
C ILE A 38 14.20 0.28 -1.61
N LEU A 39 12.88 0.46 -1.59
CA LEU A 39 12.09 0.80 -2.76
C LEU A 39 11.51 2.21 -2.57
N MET A 40 11.81 3.10 -3.52
CA MET A 40 11.28 4.45 -3.58
C MET A 40 10.27 4.50 -4.72
N VAL A 41 9.11 5.06 -4.45
CA VAL A 41 8.01 5.09 -5.42
C VAL A 41 7.41 6.47 -5.43
N THR A 42 7.50 7.15 -6.58
CA THR A 42 6.76 8.37 -6.88
C THR A 42 5.47 8.04 -7.61
N SER A 43 4.42 8.80 -7.32
CA SER A 43 3.20 8.86 -8.13
C SER A 43 2.81 10.31 -8.35
N THR A 44 2.70 10.73 -9.60
CA THR A 44 2.17 12.05 -9.99
C THR A 44 0.66 12.00 -10.24
N ASP A 45 0.02 10.84 -10.07
CA ASP A 45 -1.42 10.60 -10.24
C ASP A 45 -2.26 11.10 -9.03
N THR A 46 -1.90 12.26 -8.47
CA THR A 46 -2.56 12.79 -7.26
C THR A 46 -4.05 13.08 -7.47
N ALA A 47 -4.46 13.53 -8.66
CA ALA A 47 -5.88 13.71 -8.97
C ALA A 47 -6.70 12.41 -8.79
N VAL A 48 -6.14 11.28 -9.21
CA VAL A 48 -6.77 9.95 -9.07
C VAL A 48 -6.79 9.56 -7.59
N LEU A 49 -5.65 9.65 -6.91
CA LEU A 49 -5.48 9.24 -5.52
C LEU A 49 -6.26 10.11 -4.51
N CYS A 50 -6.48 11.38 -4.83
CA CYS A 50 -7.24 12.33 -4.01
C CYS A 50 -8.76 12.31 -4.28
N GLY A 51 -9.22 11.43 -5.18
CA GLY A 51 -10.65 11.12 -5.33
C GLY A 51 -11.38 11.78 -6.48
N ASN A 52 -10.69 12.32 -7.49
CA ASN A 52 -11.38 12.88 -8.66
C ASN A 52 -11.98 11.81 -9.58
N THR A 53 -11.32 10.66 -9.71
CA THR A 53 -11.74 9.53 -10.56
C THR A 53 -11.63 8.22 -9.78
N PRO A 54 -12.63 7.89 -8.93
CA PRO A 54 -12.58 6.73 -8.04
C PRO A 54 -12.41 5.39 -8.76
N GLU A 55 -13.07 5.21 -9.91
CA GLU A 55 -12.97 4.01 -10.75
C GLU A 55 -11.56 3.80 -11.30
N ALA A 56 -10.88 4.88 -11.72
CA ALA A 56 -9.49 4.80 -12.14
C ALA A 56 -8.55 4.45 -10.97
N CYS A 57 -8.82 4.98 -9.77
CA CYS A 57 -8.06 4.65 -8.58
C CYS A 57 -8.25 3.18 -8.18
N PHE A 58 -9.46 2.65 -8.31
CA PHE A 58 -9.73 1.25 -8.07
C PHE A 58 -8.95 0.35 -9.04
N ASN A 59 -8.97 0.66 -10.34
CA ASN A 59 -8.24 -0.13 -11.34
C ASN A 59 -6.72 -0.07 -11.17
N LYS A 60 -6.17 1.10 -10.82
CA LYS A 60 -4.72 1.29 -10.68
C LYS A 60 -4.18 0.80 -9.33
N TYR A 61 -4.87 1.09 -8.23
CA TYR A 61 -4.36 0.89 -6.87
C TYR A 61 -5.19 -0.08 -6.02
N GLY A 62 -6.32 -0.57 -6.54
CA GLY A 62 -7.24 -1.47 -5.83
C GLY A 62 -7.98 -0.82 -4.66
N SER A 63 -8.00 0.51 -4.58
CA SER A 63 -8.59 1.29 -3.47
C SER A 63 -9.61 2.28 -4.01
N ILE A 64 -10.64 2.59 -3.22
CA ILE A 64 -11.59 3.65 -3.52
C ILE A 64 -11.23 4.88 -2.66
N PRO A 65 -10.81 6.00 -3.27
CA PRO A 65 -10.48 7.23 -2.58
C PRO A 65 -11.74 8.00 -2.20
N ILE A 66 -11.65 8.82 -1.16
CA ILE A 66 -12.73 9.71 -0.71
C ILE A 66 -12.25 11.15 -0.87
N LYS A 67 -13.10 12.01 -1.47
CA LYS A 67 -12.84 13.45 -1.49
C LYS A 67 -12.96 14.00 -0.07
N HIS A 68 -11.83 14.34 0.51
CA HIS A 68 -11.71 14.79 1.89
C HIS A 68 -10.62 15.86 2.01
N LYS A 69 -10.66 16.71 3.04
CA LYS A 69 -9.60 17.69 3.30
C LYS A 69 -8.21 17.05 3.51
N ALA A 70 -8.20 15.81 4.00
CA ALA A 70 -7.00 15.00 4.19
C ALA A 70 -6.67 14.13 2.96
N CYS A 71 -7.03 14.55 1.74
CA CYS A 71 -6.88 13.74 0.53
C CYS A 71 -5.41 13.34 0.24
N HIS A 72 -4.44 14.20 0.58
CA HIS A 72 -3.01 13.90 0.41
C HIS A 72 -2.53 12.77 1.32
N GLU A 73 -2.98 12.75 2.57
CA GLU A 73 -2.73 11.67 3.53
C GLU A 73 -3.41 10.36 3.07
N ILE A 74 -4.65 10.45 2.56
CA ILE A 74 -5.37 9.31 1.98
C ILE A 74 -4.61 8.76 0.75
N ALA A 75 -4.10 9.64 -0.11
CA ALA A 75 -3.31 9.26 -1.28
C ALA A 75 -2.05 8.47 -0.89
N LEU A 76 -1.30 8.93 0.12
CA LEU A 76 -0.13 8.22 0.65
C LEU A 76 -0.50 6.83 1.17
N ARG A 77 -1.60 6.72 1.93
CA ARG A 77 -2.07 5.43 2.46
C ARG A 77 -2.53 4.47 1.37
N ILE A 78 -3.19 4.97 0.32
CA ILE A 78 -3.56 4.19 -0.85
C ILE A 78 -2.31 3.68 -1.59
N LEU A 79 -1.31 4.54 -1.79
CA LEU A 79 -0.07 4.16 -2.45
C LEU A 79 0.70 3.11 -1.62
N LEU A 80 0.83 3.30 -0.31
CA LEU A 80 1.46 2.31 0.59
C LEU A 80 0.73 0.97 0.56
N ARG A 81 -0.62 0.97 0.65
CA ARG A 81 -1.42 -0.25 0.50
C ARG A 81 -1.17 -0.93 -0.85
N SER A 82 -1.09 -0.15 -1.92
CA SER A 82 -0.85 -0.69 -3.25
C SER A 82 0.52 -1.39 -3.30
N ILE A 83 1.59 -0.74 -2.86
CA ILE A 83 2.95 -1.32 -2.84
C ILE A 83 2.97 -2.60 -1.97
N ASP A 84 2.39 -2.54 -0.76
CA ASP A 84 2.34 -3.70 0.16
C ASP A 84 1.55 -4.86 -0.45
N SER A 85 0.42 -4.59 -1.11
CA SER A 85 -0.39 -5.63 -1.75
C SER A 85 0.35 -6.36 -2.88
N HIS A 86 1.20 -5.66 -3.63
CA HIS A 86 2.05 -6.28 -4.66
C HIS A 86 3.17 -7.10 -4.01
N ALA A 87 3.79 -6.63 -2.93
CA ALA A 87 4.78 -7.38 -2.18
C ALA A 87 4.20 -8.68 -1.58
N ASN A 88 3.00 -8.61 -0.99
CA ASN A 88 2.35 -9.73 -0.31
C ASN A 88 2.10 -10.93 -1.24
N ARG A 89 1.85 -10.70 -2.54
CA ARG A 89 1.68 -11.76 -3.56
C ARG A 89 2.91 -12.68 -3.67
N TYR A 90 4.08 -12.18 -3.28
CA TYR A 90 5.36 -12.88 -3.35
C TYR A 90 5.91 -13.27 -1.97
N GLY A 91 5.07 -13.28 -0.92
CA GLY A 91 5.49 -13.59 0.45
C GLY A 91 6.44 -12.56 1.05
N ARG A 92 6.42 -11.34 0.52
CA ARG A 92 7.20 -10.17 0.97
C ARG A 92 6.24 -9.14 1.55
N TYR A 93 6.76 -8.23 2.36
CA TYR A 93 5.99 -7.12 2.92
C TYR A 93 6.83 -5.85 2.92
N ILE A 94 6.17 -4.71 3.10
CA ILE A 94 6.88 -3.44 3.21
C ILE A 94 6.91 -2.90 4.65
N VAL A 95 7.97 -2.18 4.96
CA VAL A 95 8.09 -1.34 6.15
C VAL A 95 8.22 0.10 5.66
N PRO A 96 7.18 0.95 5.84
CA PRO A 96 7.25 2.35 5.47
C PRO A 96 8.37 3.06 6.27
N ILE A 97 9.24 3.78 5.58
CA ILE A 97 10.33 4.57 6.18
C ILE A 97 9.94 6.05 6.18
N LEU A 98 9.50 6.55 5.03
CA LEU A 98 9.10 7.94 4.81
C LEU A 98 7.98 7.99 3.76
N SER A 99 7.03 8.90 3.93
CA SER A 99 5.95 9.13 2.97
C SER A 99 5.67 10.62 2.94
N VAL A 100 5.75 11.23 1.76
CA VAL A 100 5.65 12.69 1.59
C VAL A 100 4.72 13.03 0.45
N SER A 101 3.90 14.06 0.65
CA SER A 101 3.15 14.73 -0.40
C SER A 101 3.81 16.07 -0.66
N ILE A 102 4.27 16.30 -1.89
CA ILE A 102 5.01 17.51 -2.28
C ILE A 102 4.35 18.05 -3.54
N ASP A 103 3.69 19.20 -3.41
CA ASP A 103 2.95 19.89 -4.46
C ASP A 103 2.01 18.95 -5.24
N PHE A 104 2.47 18.46 -6.40
CA PHE A 104 1.67 17.69 -7.35
C PHE A 104 1.94 16.18 -7.34
N TYR A 105 2.87 15.70 -6.51
CA TYR A 105 3.21 14.28 -6.42
C TYR A 105 3.24 13.77 -4.97
N VAL A 106 3.10 12.44 -4.85
CA VAL A 106 3.33 11.71 -3.61
C VAL A 106 4.50 10.76 -3.78
N ARG A 107 5.31 10.61 -2.73
CA ARG A 107 6.47 9.72 -2.74
C ARG A 107 6.55 8.90 -1.47
N CYS A 108 6.73 7.60 -1.62
CA CYS A 108 6.88 6.65 -0.54
C CYS A 108 8.26 5.97 -0.60
N PHE A 109 8.92 5.90 0.54
CA PHE A 109 10.18 5.19 0.75
C PHE A 109 9.88 4.01 1.66
N VAL A 110 10.12 2.80 1.18
CA VAL A 110 9.75 1.60 1.90
C VAL A 110 10.91 0.62 1.90
N ARG A 111 11.14 -0.06 3.02
CA ARG A 111 12.02 -1.22 3.06
C ARG A 111 11.22 -2.44 2.67
N VAL A 112 11.76 -3.31 1.83
CA VAL A 112 11.09 -4.54 1.40
C VAL A 112 11.75 -5.73 2.07
N GLU A 113 10.96 -6.52 2.79
CA GLU A 113 11.42 -7.69 3.55
C GLU A 113 10.64 -8.95 3.14
N SER A 114 11.21 -10.11 3.38
CA SER A 114 10.62 -11.42 3.08
C SER A 114 10.12 -12.06 4.37
N GLY A 115 8.89 -12.55 4.33
CA GLY A 115 8.27 -13.19 5.49
C GLY A 115 6.81 -13.47 5.23
N ALA A 116 6.50 -14.68 4.78
CA ALA A 116 5.13 -15.05 4.41
C ALA A 116 4.15 -14.96 5.60
N SER A 117 4.62 -15.19 6.83
CA SER A 117 3.82 -15.00 8.05
C SER A 117 3.48 -13.53 8.28
N VAL A 118 4.45 -12.63 8.15
CA VAL A 118 4.28 -11.19 8.34
C VAL A 118 3.46 -10.57 7.19
N ALA A 119 3.65 -11.05 5.96
CA ALA A 119 2.84 -10.66 4.81
C ALA A 119 1.35 -10.98 5.01
N LYS A 120 1.01 -12.09 5.67
CA LYS A 120 -0.38 -12.40 6.07
C LYS A 120 -0.91 -11.40 7.10
N ASP A 121 -0.05 -10.86 7.95
CA ASP A 121 -0.45 -9.85 8.94
C ASP A 121 -0.75 -8.48 8.32
N SER A 122 -0.31 -8.20 7.10
CA SER A 122 -0.56 -6.90 6.45
C SER A 122 -2.03 -6.52 6.36
N VAL A 123 -2.93 -7.48 6.17
CA VAL A 123 -4.38 -7.23 6.12
C VAL A 123 -4.94 -6.67 7.43
N THR A 124 -4.29 -6.94 8.57
CA THR A 124 -4.70 -6.43 9.89
C THR A 124 -4.47 -4.92 10.03
N LYS A 125 -3.62 -4.35 9.18
CA LYS A 125 -3.29 -2.91 9.13
C LYS A 125 -4.26 -2.13 8.22
N LEU A 126 -5.17 -2.83 7.54
CA LEU A 126 -6.11 -2.23 6.58
C LEU A 126 -7.47 -1.95 7.22
N ALA A 127 -8.06 -0.83 6.82
CA ALA A 127 -9.39 -0.43 7.22
C ALA A 127 -10.12 0.29 6.08
N ASN A 128 -11.44 0.15 6.04
CA ASN A 128 -12.29 1.06 5.29
C ASN A 128 -12.45 2.36 6.09
N ILE A 129 -12.56 3.47 5.37
CA ILE A 129 -12.84 4.79 5.94
C ILE A 129 -14.25 5.17 5.52
N PHE A 130 -15.08 5.56 6.49
CA PHE A 130 -16.35 6.22 6.23
C PHE A 130 -16.21 7.68 6.60
N SER A 131 -16.68 8.58 5.73
CA SER A 131 -16.64 10.02 5.98
C SER A 131 -18.04 10.61 5.82
N CYS A 132 -18.45 11.42 6.78
CA CYS A 132 -19.69 12.18 6.69
C CYS A 132 -19.51 13.35 5.71
N SER A 133 -20.34 13.41 4.68
CA SER A 133 -20.32 14.49 3.68
C SER A 133 -20.60 15.88 4.28
N ASN A 134 -21.33 15.94 5.39
CA ASN A 134 -21.73 17.20 6.02
C ASN A 134 -20.67 17.74 7.00
N CYS A 135 -20.32 16.97 8.03
CA CYS A 135 -19.40 17.43 9.08
C CYS A 135 -17.94 16.99 8.89
N GLN A 136 -17.64 16.16 7.87
CA GLN A 136 -16.31 15.61 7.59
C GLN A 136 -15.73 14.76 8.73
N CYS A 137 -16.55 14.33 9.69
CA CYS A 137 -16.16 13.31 10.65
C CYS A 137 -15.89 11.98 9.93
N TRP A 138 -14.86 11.25 10.37
CA TRP A 138 -14.48 9.97 9.83
C TRP A 138 -14.57 8.84 10.85
N SER A 139 -14.90 7.64 10.40
CA SER A 139 -14.78 6.41 11.17
C SER A 139 -13.97 5.37 10.41
N PHE A 140 -13.25 4.55 11.16
CA PHE A 140 -12.46 3.45 10.60
C PHE A 140 -13.17 2.13 10.89
N GLN A 141 -13.31 1.31 9.86
CA GLN A 141 -13.72 -0.08 10.00
C GLN A 141 -12.53 -0.97 9.60
N PRO A 142 -11.75 -1.50 10.56
CA PRO A 142 -10.69 -2.45 10.25
C PRO A 142 -11.26 -3.69 9.56
N LEU A 143 -10.54 -4.26 8.60
CA LEU A 143 -11.05 -5.40 7.81
C LEU A 143 -11.03 -6.70 8.59
N ILE A 144 -9.94 -6.97 9.30
CA ILE A 144 -9.69 -8.23 10.01
C ILE A 144 -9.09 -7.94 11.39
N LYS A 145 -9.52 -8.70 12.38
CA LYS A 145 -8.89 -8.77 13.70
C LYS A 145 -8.07 -10.05 13.82
N LYS A 146 -6.83 -9.93 14.29
CA LYS A 146 -5.98 -11.07 14.66
C LYS A 146 -6.12 -11.33 16.16
N THR A 147 -6.44 -12.57 16.53
CA THR A 147 -6.50 -13.03 17.92
C THR A 147 -5.43 -14.08 18.15
N THR A 148 -4.66 -13.95 19.23
CA THR A 148 -3.56 -14.86 19.57
C THR A 148 -3.88 -15.56 20.88
N ASN A 149 -4.03 -16.89 20.85
CA ASN A 149 -4.24 -17.72 22.04
C ASN A 149 -3.11 -18.75 22.14
N ASN A 150 -2.35 -18.75 23.24
CA ASN A 150 -1.34 -19.77 23.61
C ASN A 150 -0.68 -20.45 22.39
N SER A 151 0.02 -19.66 21.56
CA SER A 151 0.75 -20.02 20.31
C SER A 151 -0.04 -20.10 18.98
N ASN A 152 -1.37 -20.14 18.97
CA ASN A 152 -2.16 -20.13 17.74
C ASN A 152 -2.70 -18.72 17.42
N SER A 153 -2.44 -18.24 16.20
CA SER A 153 -3.02 -17.00 15.68
C SER A 153 -4.16 -17.27 14.72
N ARG A 154 -5.32 -16.66 14.96
CA ARG A 154 -6.50 -16.74 14.08
C ARG A 154 -6.83 -15.36 13.53
N PHE A 155 -7.13 -15.30 12.24
CA PHE A 155 -7.66 -14.11 11.57
C PHE A 155 -9.18 -14.23 11.51
N CYS A 156 -9.87 -13.24 12.05
CA CYS A 156 -11.32 -13.15 12.04
C CYS A 156 -11.74 -11.88 11.30
N PRO A 157 -12.62 -11.95 10.28
CA PRO A 157 -13.24 -10.76 9.72
C PRO A 157 -13.94 -9.95 10.81
N ASN A 158 -13.91 -8.62 10.70
CA ASN A 158 -14.71 -7.78 11.58
C ASN A 158 -16.18 -7.85 11.15
N SER A 159 -17.00 -8.52 11.94
CA SER A 159 -18.46 -8.55 11.77
C SER A 159 -19.09 -7.37 12.49
N PHE A 160 -19.98 -6.65 11.80
CA PHE A 160 -20.90 -5.74 12.46
C PHE A 160 -22.01 -6.55 13.15
N LYS A 161 -22.27 -6.25 14.42
CA LYS A 161 -23.54 -6.61 15.04
C LYS A 161 -24.51 -5.48 14.72
N ILE A 162 -25.55 -5.81 13.95
CA ILE A 162 -26.73 -4.95 13.72
C ILE A 162 -27.55 -4.96 15.00
#